data_AF-A0A9X1RCD5-F1
#
_entry.id   AF-A0A9X1RCD5-F1
#
_cell.length_a   1.000
_cell.length_b   1.000
_cell.length_c   1.000
_cell.angle_alpha   90.00
_cell.angle_beta   90.00
_cell.angle_gamma   90.00
#
_symmetry.space_group_name_H-M   'P 1'
#
loop_
_entity.id
_entity.type
_entity.pdbx_description
1 polymer ?
#
loop_
_entity_poly.entity_id
_entity_poly.type
_entity_poly.pdbx_seq_one_letter_code
_entity_poly.pdbx_strand_id
1 'polypeptide(L)'
;MRPVRFTQLLLLPLQLLGSAYAHAGLSVDPARGEQTMQIPVPGRNAEICVVPKHLAAGRYFDKDIEIESRLCNIDEHQNSAVCPKLNSTNPGLDLYSLPQGGTPQQVEAARCNTAGAHKIAKYKLSSSCSYTPSILGYYHLSRMLGGIADVPPAVLRTFDLQNHIALGRAALAETASNSLIHQTWASLMAQLTAGANGKRRDSLLTADFTQSYGALSENPKHESFYKEFFNGGANNVARASNFRDKNPIVQMLAHNADISTLVGRSFTTENVQKMVQLKDAADLIVIDTLMNQQDRFGNIHYLTTYYYIDAADLDADGSPKLKSSKNLTPEEAAKLGAVQLKKMLLKDNDCGVAKENVANQVGLAGRIAHIDPRTYLLLQQLDAVADSAETKDFFVRELVFTADDYANIRKNLKDLATKLHQACLKGGLKLDLDLQAHFSNQTVKVTSCEP
;
A
#
# COMPACT_ATOMS: atom_id res chain seq x y z
N MET A 1 71.44 36.29 15.36
CA MET A 1 70.74 35.58 14.27
C MET A 1 70.09 34.33 14.85
N ARG A 2 68.77 34.34 15.03
CA ARG A 2 67.96 33.21 15.54
C ARG A 2 67.24 32.58 14.35
N PRO A 3 67.27 31.25 14.15
CA PRO A 3 66.55 30.63 13.06
C PRO A 3 65.07 30.44 13.41
N VAL A 4 64.25 30.70 12.39
CA VAL A 4 62.79 30.61 12.37
C VAL A 4 62.35 29.14 12.44
N ARG A 5 61.42 28.82 13.33
CA ARG A 5 60.74 27.52 13.39
C ARG A 5 59.66 27.46 12.30
N PHE A 6 59.79 26.52 11.37
CA PHE A 6 58.73 26.12 10.45
C PHE A 6 57.73 25.22 11.19
N THR A 7 56.49 25.70 11.32
CA THR A 7 55.36 24.91 11.83
C THR A 7 54.77 24.13 10.65
N GLN A 8 54.95 22.81 10.63
CA GLN A 8 54.24 21.92 9.70
C GLN A 8 52.77 21.84 10.10
N LEU A 9 51.89 22.36 9.23
CA LEU A 9 50.45 22.15 9.30
C LEU A 9 50.16 20.69 8.89
N LEU A 10 49.75 19.86 9.84
CA LEU A 10 49.15 18.55 9.57
C LEU A 10 47.71 18.75 9.07
N LEU A 11 47.52 18.65 7.75
CA LEU A 11 46.20 18.45 7.15
C LEU A 11 45.77 17.00 7.38
N LEU A 12 44.97 16.77 8.41
CA LEU A 12 44.20 15.54 8.57
C LEU A 12 43.11 15.51 7.49
N PRO A 13 43.00 14.44 6.68
CA PRO A 13 41.83 14.28 5.83
C PRO A 13 40.64 13.98 6.73
N LEU A 14 39.67 14.90 6.74
CA LEU A 14 38.36 14.68 7.34
C LEU A 14 37.67 13.60 6.50
N GLN A 15 37.88 12.33 6.85
CA GLN A 15 37.07 11.23 6.33
C GLN A 15 35.67 11.43 6.91
N LEU A 16 34.80 12.07 6.12
CA LEU A 16 33.35 11.96 6.27
C LEU A 16 33.02 10.47 6.08
N LEU A 17 33.02 9.72 7.18
CA LEU A 17 32.35 8.45 7.30
C LEU A 17 30.85 8.73 7.20
N GLY A 18 30.37 8.95 5.97
CA GLY A 18 28.97 8.69 5.68
C GLY A 18 28.76 7.22 5.98
N SER A 19 27.89 6.91 6.94
CA SER A 19 27.40 5.56 7.18
C SER A 19 26.80 5.06 5.87
N ALA A 20 27.59 4.31 5.10
CA ALA A 20 27.08 3.47 4.05
C ALA A 20 26.20 2.46 4.77
N TYR A 21 24.88 2.68 4.75
CA TYR A 21 23.92 1.68 5.18
C TYR A 21 24.12 0.46 4.27
N ALA A 22 25.00 -0.45 4.70
CA ALA A 22 24.93 -1.84 4.29
C ALA A 22 23.47 -2.27 4.49
N HIS A 23 22.93 -2.97 3.49
CA HIS A 23 21.50 -3.29 3.35
C HIS A 23 20.74 -3.32 4.67
N ALA A 24 19.65 -2.54 4.74
CA ALA A 24 18.78 -2.44 5.91
C ALA A 24 18.01 -3.76 6.13
N GLY A 25 18.72 -4.82 6.50
CA GLY A 25 18.13 -5.97 7.15
C GLY A 25 17.46 -5.51 8.43
N LEU A 26 16.37 -6.18 8.82
CA LEU A 26 15.70 -5.84 10.06
C LEU A 26 16.57 -6.27 11.24
N SER A 27 17.08 -5.29 11.99
CA SER A 27 17.78 -5.45 13.26
C SER A 27 16.93 -4.82 14.37
N VAL A 28 17.04 -5.38 15.58
CA VAL A 28 16.42 -4.82 16.81
C VAL A 28 17.02 -3.47 17.18
N ASP A 29 18.25 -3.21 16.71
CA ASP A 29 19.06 -2.02 16.96
C ASP A 29 19.66 -1.54 15.62
N PRO A 30 19.49 -0.26 15.22
CA PRO A 30 18.89 0.85 15.98
C PRO A 30 17.37 0.84 16.06
N ALA A 31 16.86 1.50 17.10
CA ALA A 31 15.45 1.79 17.27
C ALA A 31 14.86 2.41 15.99
N ARG A 32 13.70 1.90 15.59
CA ARG A 32 13.00 2.20 14.33
C ARG A 32 11.51 2.39 14.60
N GLY A 33 10.84 3.15 13.72
CA GLY A 33 9.40 3.33 13.78
C GLY A 33 8.93 4.35 14.82
N GLU A 34 7.63 4.61 14.83
CA GLU A 34 6.95 5.31 15.93
C GLU A 34 6.89 4.42 17.18
N GLN A 35 6.73 3.12 16.97
CA GLN A 35 6.57 2.14 18.02
C GLN A 35 7.21 0.81 17.61
N THR A 36 7.88 0.18 18.57
CA THR A 36 8.37 -1.20 18.46
C THR A 36 7.76 -2.04 19.59
N MET A 37 7.13 -3.16 19.25
CA MET A 37 6.57 -4.12 20.19
C MET A 37 7.34 -5.45 20.10
N GLN A 38 7.56 -6.08 21.25
CA GLN A 38 8.13 -7.43 21.31
C GLN A 38 7.01 -8.44 21.57
N ILE A 39 7.05 -9.56 20.84
CA ILE A 39 6.08 -10.64 20.92
C ILE A 39 6.82 -11.89 21.42
N PRO A 40 6.55 -12.35 22.66
CA PRO A 40 7.33 -13.42 23.27
C PRO A 40 7.21 -14.73 22.51
N VAL A 41 8.35 -15.32 22.14
CA VAL A 41 8.41 -16.68 21.61
C VAL A 41 8.98 -17.61 22.68
N PRO A 42 8.26 -18.65 23.13
CA PRO A 42 8.75 -19.54 24.18
C PRO A 42 10.12 -20.14 23.86
N GLY A 43 11.08 -19.90 24.76
CA GLY A 43 12.45 -20.45 24.67
C GLY A 43 13.34 -19.86 23.56
N ARG A 44 12.92 -18.78 22.88
CA ARG A 44 13.63 -18.17 21.75
C ARG A 44 13.57 -16.64 21.81
N ASN A 45 14.25 -15.98 20.87
CA ASN A 45 14.20 -14.52 20.75
C ASN A 45 12.76 -14.06 20.47
N ALA A 46 12.33 -13.01 21.16
CA ALA A 46 11.04 -12.38 20.90
C ALA A 46 10.98 -11.89 19.45
N GLU A 47 9.85 -12.10 18.81
CA GLU A 47 9.56 -11.45 17.53
C GLU A 47 9.29 -9.96 17.76
N ILE A 48 9.36 -9.19 16.68
CA ILE A 48 9.27 -7.75 16.72
C ILE A 48 8.20 -7.30 15.74
N CYS A 49 7.38 -6.35 16.17
CA CYS A 49 6.56 -5.56 15.28
C CYS A 49 6.99 -4.10 15.36
N VAL A 50 7.16 -3.46 14.20
CA VAL A 50 7.51 -2.04 14.10
C VAL A 50 6.39 -1.35 13.33
N VAL A 51 5.77 -0.37 13.98
CA VAL A 51 4.93 0.63 13.31
C VAL A 51 5.87 1.63 12.66
N PRO A 52 5.98 1.68 11.31
CA PRO A 52 6.89 2.60 10.65
C PRO A 52 6.53 4.04 11.04
N LYS A 53 7.51 4.94 11.00
CA LYS A 53 7.22 6.36 11.26
C LYS A 53 6.13 6.88 10.33
N HIS A 54 5.52 7.99 10.72
CA HIS A 54 4.61 8.73 9.85
C HIS A 54 5.36 9.92 9.23
N LEU A 55 5.54 9.93 7.91
CA LEU A 55 6.13 11.08 7.24
C LEU A 55 5.26 12.31 7.46
N ALA A 56 5.84 13.43 7.89
CA ALA A 56 5.09 14.65 8.21
C ALA A 56 4.27 15.20 7.02
N ALA A 57 4.75 14.99 5.80
CA ALA A 57 4.03 15.34 4.57
C ALA A 57 2.82 14.43 4.26
N GLY A 58 2.65 13.32 4.99
CA GLY A 58 1.56 12.38 4.81
C GLY A 58 0.36 12.64 5.72
N ARG A 59 -0.83 12.25 5.26
CA ARG A 59 -2.06 12.32 6.05
C ARG A 59 -2.47 10.93 6.54
N TYR A 60 -2.11 10.64 7.78
CA TYR A 60 -2.53 9.44 8.51
C TYR A 60 -3.82 9.75 9.28
N PHE A 61 -4.70 8.76 9.39
CA PHE A 61 -5.99 8.89 10.07
C PHE A 61 -5.96 8.19 11.43
N ASP A 62 -6.81 8.59 12.38
CA ASP A 62 -6.89 7.93 13.70
C ASP A 62 -7.11 6.42 13.58
N LYS A 63 -7.93 6.01 12.60
CA LYS A 63 -8.17 4.61 12.28
C LYS A 63 -6.91 3.87 11.81
N ASP A 64 -5.98 4.55 11.14
CA ASP A 64 -4.70 3.94 10.77
C ASP A 64 -3.91 3.56 12.02
N ILE A 65 -3.80 4.49 12.99
CA ILE A 65 -3.10 4.30 14.26
C ILE A 65 -3.72 3.14 15.05
N GLU A 66 -5.06 3.06 15.10
CA GLU A 66 -5.77 1.95 15.72
C GLU A 66 -5.43 0.60 15.07
N ILE A 67 -5.39 0.56 13.73
CA ILE A 67 -5.09 -0.67 12.98
C ILE A 67 -3.62 -1.05 13.14
N GLU A 68 -2.68 -0.12 13.04
CA GLU A 68 -1.24 -0.34 13.26
C GLU A 68 -0.98 -0.94 14.65
N SER A 69 -1.59 -0.32 15.67
CA SER A 69 -1.52 -0.81 17.05
C SER A 69 -2.11 -2.21 17.16
N ARG A 70 -3.26 -2.47 16.52
CA ARG A 70 -3.89 -3.79 16.52
C ARG A 70 -3.02 -4.83 15.83
N LEU A 71 -2.39 -4.49 14.70
CA LEU A 71 -1.49 -5.40 13.97
C LEU A 71 -0.28 -5.78 14.82
N CYS A 72 0.34 -4.83 15.52
CA CYS A 72 1.49 -5.12 16.38
C CYS A 72 1.14 -5.83 17.69
N ASN A 73 -0.14 -5.83 18.09
CA ASN A 73 -0.63 -6.60 19.22
C ASN A 73 -1.06 -8.04 18.86
N ILE A 74 -0.93 -8.46 17.59
CA ILE A 74 -1.23 -9.84 17.19
C ILE A 74 -0.13 -10.76 17.68
N ASP A 75 -0.47 -11.67 18.59
CA ASP A 75 0.40 -12.69 19.18
C ASP A 75 -0.19 -14.08 18.85
N GLU A 76 0.49 -14.83 17.98
CA GLU A 76 0.08 -16.18 17.54
C GLU A 76 0.23 -17.27 18.61
N HIS A 77 0.79 -16.93 19.77
CA HIS A 77 0.89 -17.82 20.91
C HIS A 77 -0.19 -17.55 21.97
N GLN A 78 -0.89 -16.41 21.89
CA GLN A 78 -1.87 -16.00 22.89
C GLN A 78 -3.25 -15.66 22.31
N ASN A 79 -3.32 -14.73 21.35
CA ASN A 79 -4.56 -14.06 20.98
C ASN A 79 -4.96 -14.22 19.51
N SER A 80 -4.15 -14.93 18.72
CA SER A 80 -4.40 -15.25 17.33
C SER A 80 -3.86 -16.64 16.98
N ALA A 81 -4.27 -17.15 15.82
CA ALA A 81 -3.75 -18.38 15.25
C ALA A 81 -3.06 -18.09 13.92
N VAL A 82 -2.07 -18.90 13.55
CA VAL A 82 -1.33 -18.74 12.28
C VAL A 82 -1.41 -19.99 11.40
N CYS A 83 -1.75 -19.79 10.13
CA CYS A 83 -1.71 -20.86 9.14
C CYS A 83 -0.89 -20.45 7.90
N PRO A 84 -0.22 -21.41 7.24
CA PRO A 84 0.38 -21.13 5.96
C PRO A 84 -0.71 -20.81 4.93
N LYS A 85 -0.46 -19.83 4.07
CA LYS A 85 -1.32 -19.56 2.93
C LYS A 85 -1.19 -20.65 1.88
N LEU A 86 -2.29 -21.36 1.60
CA LEU A 86 -2.30 -22.54 0.71
C LEU A 86 -2.81 -22.24 -0.71
N ASN A 87 -3.14 -20.99 -1.01
CA ASN A 87 -3.74 -20.57 -2.30
C ASN A 87 -2.99 -19.38 -2.92
N SER A 88 -3.40 -18.99 -4.14
CA SER A 88 -2.84 -17.86 -4.91
C SER A 88 -1.39 -18.12 -5.41
N THR A 89 -0.62 -17.08 -5.71
CA THR A 89 0.67 -17.13 -6.42
C THR A 89 1.88 -16.90 -5.52
N ASN A 90 1.69 -16.25 -4.36
CA ASN A 90 2.77 -15.90 -3.44
C ASN A 90 2.56 -16.59 -2.08
N PRO A 91 3.60 -17.23 -1.51
CA PRO A 91 3.57 -17.79 -0.16
C PRO A 91 3.52 -16.67 0.89
N GLY A 92 3.03 -17.03 2.07
CA GLY A 92 2.89 -16.13 3.22
C GLY A 92 2.16 -16.82 4.36
N LEU A 93 2.00 -16.12 5.47
CA LEU A 93 1.25 -16.61 6.63
C LEU A 93 -0.03 -15.79 6.77
N ASP A 94 -1.14 -16.48 7.05
CA ASP A 94 -2.42 -15.86 7.33
C ASP A 94 -2.69 -15.96 8.83
N LEU A 95 -3.02 -14.82 9.45
CA LEU A 95 -3.27 -14.73 10.88
C LEU A 95 -4.79 -14.61 11.10
N TYR A 96 -5.30 -15.39 12.05
CA TYR A 96 -6.73 -15.57 12.30
C TYR A 96 -7.11 -15.14 13.72
N SER A 97 -8.28 -14.53 13.85
CA SER A 97 -8.92 -14.33 15.14
C SER A 97 -9.30 -15.67 15.77
N LEU A 98 -9.30 -15.72 17.09
CA LEU A 98 -9.80 -16.88 17.84
C LEU A 98 -11.32 -16.78 18.02
N PRO A 99 -12.07 -17.89 17.91
CA PRO A 99 -13.46 -17.93 18.34
C PRO A 99 -13.54 -17.74 19.87
N GLN A 100 -14.72 -17.40 20.39
CA GLN A 100 -14.91 -17.19 21.82
C GLN A 100 -14.50 -18.45 22.62
N GLY A 101 -13.55 -18.29 23.53
CA GLY A 101 -13.01 -19.38 24.35
C GLY A 101 -12.08 -20.37 23.61
N GLY A 102 -11.79 -20.14 22.33
CA GLY A 102 -10.85 -20.95 21.56
C GLY A 102 -9.40 -20.59 21.85
N THR A 103 -8.49 -21.54 21.59
CA THR A 103 -7.03 -21.32 21.70
C THR A 103 -6.37 -21.31 20.31
N PRO A 104 -5.17 -20.71 20.17
CA PRO A 104 -4.41 -20.78 18.92
C PRO A 104 -4.25 -22.21 18.40
N GLN A 105 -3.85 -23.13 19.27
CA GLN A 105 -3.56 -24.52 18.91
C GLN A 105 -4.80 -25.25 18.37
N GLN A 106 -5.99 -24.95 18.88
CA GLN A 106 -7.23 -25.54 18.38
C GLN A 106 -7.54 -25.07 16.95
N VAL A 107 -7.35 -23.79 16.68
CA VAL A 107 -7.59 -23.21 15.35
C VAL A 107 -6.56 -23.70 14.34
N GLU A 108 -5.29 -23.77 14.74
CA GLU A 108 -4.19 -24.25 13.89
C GLU A 108 -4.30 -25.75 13.59
N ALA A 109 -4.66 -26.57 14.58
CA ALA A 109 -4.91 -28.00 14.38
C ALA A 109 -6.07 -28.26 13.41
N ALA A 110 -7.07 -27.37 13.40
CA ALA A 110 -8.16 -27.35 12.42
C ALA A 110 -7.80 -26.65 11.10
N ARG A 111 -6.51 -26.34 10.88
CA ARG A 111 -5.99 -25.66 9.68
C ARG A 111 -6.66 -24.32 9.41
N CYS A 112 -6.95 -23.59 10.46
CA CYS A 112 -7.67 -22.32 10.45
C CYS A 112 -9.05 -22.38 9.79
N ASN A 113 -9.65 -23.57 9.74
CA ASN A 113 -11.03 -23.80 9.28
C ASN A 113 -11.98 -24.03 10.46
N THR A 114 -11.88 -23.16 11.46
CA THR A 114 -12.74 -23.20 12.66
C THR A 114 -13.88 -22.19 12.50
N ALA A 115 -15.11 -22.59 12.80
CA ALA A 115 -16.25 -21.67 12.80
C ALA A 115 -16.01 -20.51 13.77
N GLY A 116 -16.23 -19.27 13.31
CA GLY A 116 -15.98 -18.05 14.09
C GLY A 116 -14.53 -17.57 14.09
N ALA A 117 -13.58 -18.34 13.55
CA ALA A 117 -12.24 -17.84 13.25
C ALA A 117 -12.26 -17.12 11.89
N HIS A 118 -11.63 -15.95 11.81
CA HIS A 118 -11.58 -15.16 10.59
C HIS A 118 -10.18 -14.64 10.35
N LYS A 119 -9.75 -14.59 9.10
CA LYS A 119 -8.48 -13.96 8.73
C LYS A 119 -8.53 -12.47 9.08
N ILE A 120 -7.58 -12.03 9.90
CA ILE A 120 -7.45 -10.65 10.38
C ILE A 120 -6.25 -9.93 9.78
N ALA A 121 -5.20 -10.66 9.41
CA ALA A 121 -4.00 -10.10 8.82
C ALA A 121 -3.30 -11.10 7.89
N LYS A 122 -2.43 -10.57 7.03
CA LYS A 122 -1.56 -11.34 6.13
C LYS A 122 -0.12 -10.94 6.37
N TYR A 123 0.72 -11.89 6.71
CA TYR A 123 2.16 -11.72 6.75
C TYR A 123 2.77 -12.17 5.42
N LYS A 124 3.47 -11.25 4.77
CA LYS A 124 4.12 -11.49 3.48
C LYS A 124 5.54 -10.93 3.49
N LEU A 125 6.42 -11.63 2.80
CA LEU A 125 7.85 -11.32 2.71
C LEU A 125 8.30 -11.26 1.25
N SER A 126 9.55 -10.83 1.05
CA SER A 126 10.17 -10.65 -0.26
C SER A 126 10.52 -11.99 -0.94
N SER A 127 9.51 -12.68 -1.46
CA SER A 127 9.62 -13.98 -2.11
C SER A 127 9.54 -13.88 -3.65
N SER A 128 8.72 -14.68 -4.31
CA SER A 128 8.59 -14.78 -5.78
C SER A 128 8.25 -13.43 -6.40
N CYS A 129 6.98 -13.05 -6.39
CA CYS A 129 6.53 -11.72 -6.82
C CYS A 129 6.39 -10.76 -5.63
N SER A 130 5.96 -11.28 -4.48
CA SER A 130 5.81 -10.52 -3.23
C SER A 130 7.10 -9.82 -2.80
N TYR A 131 6.98 -8.58 -2.35
CA TYR A 131 8.07 -7.70 -1.91
C TYR A 131 7.62 -6.87 -0.70
N THR A 132 8.30 -7.04 0.43
CA THR A 132 7.98 -6.34 1.70
C THR A 132 7.93 -4.81 1.53
N PRO A 133 8.93 -4.17 0.88
CA PRO A 133 8.88 -2.73 0.62
C PRO A 133 7.66 -2.28 -0.17
N SER A 134 7.15 -3.12 -1.08
CA SER A 134 5.96 -2.78 -1.85
C SER A 134 4.72 -2.66 -0.97
N ILE A 135 4.52 -3.59 -0.04
CA ILE A 135 3.34 -3.61 0.85
C ILE A 135 3.35 -2.37 1.75
N LEU A 136 4.48 -2.08 2.38
CA LEU A 136 4.66 -0.91 3.25
C LEU A 136 4.54 0.39 2.42
N GLY A 137 5.24 0.46 1.28
CA GLY A 137 5.25 1.63 0.43
C GLY A 137 3.88 2.01 -0.10
N TYR A 138 3.04 1.03 -0.49
CA TYR A 138 1.67 1.31 -0.93
C TYR A 138 0.82 1.96 0.14
N TYR A 139 0.92 1.47 1.38
CA TYR A 139 0.18 2.02 2.52
C TYR A 139 0.60 3.48 2.77
N HIS A 140 1.89 3.73 2.98
CA HIS A 140 2.37 5.06 3.32
C HIS A 140 2.24 6.05 2.14
N LEU A 141 2.48 5.63 0.90
CA LEU A 141 2.31 6.50 -0.26
C LEU A 141 0.84 6.86 -0.51
N SER A 142 -0.10 5.94 -0.24
CA SER A 142 -1.53 6.26 -0.24
C SER A 142 -1.84 7.42 0.71
N ARG A 143 -1.28 7.41 1.93
CA ARG A 143 -1.45 8.48 2.93
C ARG A 143 -0.76 9.78 2.53
N MET A 144 0.41 9.72 1.90
CA MET A 144 1.08 10.90 1.30
C MET A 144 0.24 11.56 0.21
N LEU A 145 -0.54 10.77 -0.53
CA LEU A 145 -1.42 11.24 -1.60
C LEU A 145 -2.85 11.53 -1.14
N GLY A 146 -3.11 11.56 0.18
CA GLY A 146 -4.39 11.96 0.76
C GLY A 146 -5.37 10.81 1.02
N GLY A 147 -4.87 9.58 1.11
CA GLY A 147 -5.67 8.38 1.37
C GLY A 147 -6.27 7.75 0.12
N ILE A 148 -5.62 7.91 -1.04
CA ILE A 148 -6.11 7.38 -2.31
C ILE A 148 -6.14 5.84 -2.31
N ALA A 149 -7.04 5.27 -3.11
CA ALA A 149 -7.12 3.83 -3.38
C ALA A 149 -7.42 2.89 -2.19
N ASP A 150 -7.81 3.44 -1.03
CA ASP A 150 -8.20 2.71 0.19
C ASP A 150 -7.22 1.58 0.53
N VAL A 151 -5.92 1.89 0.55
CA VAL A 151 -4.89 0.89 0.87
C VAL A 151 -4.95 0.56 2.36
N PRO A 152 -5.05 -0.73 2.75
CA PRO A 152 -5.04 -1.14 4.16
C PRO A 152 -3.71 -0.82 4.85
N PRO A 153 -3.72 -0.46 6.15
CA PRO A 153 -2.50 -0.30 6.93
C PRO A 153 -1.63 -1.57 6.96
N ALA A 154 -0.33 -1.35 7.06
CA ALA A 154 0.67 -2.40 7.16
C ALA A 154 1.80 -1.98 8.08
N VAL A 155 2.32 -2.95 8.83
CA VAL A 155 3.44 -2.79 9.76
C VAL A 155 4.56 -3.76 9.38
N LEU A 156 5.78 -3.47 9.81
CA LEU A 156 6.89 -4.39 9.64
C LEU A 156 6.89 -5.42 10.78
N ARG A 157 7.10 -6.69 10.46
CA ARG A 157 6.95 -7.81 11.40
C ARG A 157 8.09 -8.81 11.20
N THR A 158 8.65 -9.33 12.29
CA THR A 158 9.46 -10.56 12.23
C THR A 158 8.62 -11.76 12.61
N PHE A 159 9.07 -12.93 12.17
CA PHE A 159 8.48 -14.22 12.52
C PHE A 159 9.60 -15.23 12.75
N ASP A 160 9.53 -16.00 13.82
CA ASP A 160 10.52 -17.00 14.20
C ASP A 160 10.80 -17.95 13.04
N LEU A 161 12.09 -18.11 12.71
CA LEU A 161 12.48 -18.83 11.50
C LEU A 161 12.13 -20.31 11.57
N GLN A 162 12.25 -20.95 12.72
CA GLN A 162 11.95 -22.38 12.87
C GLN A 162 10.44 -22.62 12.76
N ASN A 163 9.62 -21.77 13.37
CA ASN A 163 8.16 -21.81 13.26
C ASN A 163 7.73 -21.57 11.80
N HIS A 164 8.32 -20.58 11.12
CA HIS A 164 8.02 -20.31 9.72
C HIS A 164 8.40 -21.50 8.81
N ILE A 165 9.57 -22.11 9.03
CA ILE A 165 10.00 -23.31 8.29
C ILE A 165 9.02 -24.48 8.55
N ALA A 166 8.54 -24.66 9.78
CA ALA A 166 7.55 -25.68 10.09
C ALA A 166 6.23 -25.45 9.33
N LEU A 167 5.72 -24.22 9.32
CA LEU A 167 4.52 -23.84 8.55
C LEU A 167 4.71 -24.02 7.05
N GLY A 168 5.88 -23.67 6.51
CA GLY A 168 6.18 -23.88 5.09
C GLY A 168 6.32 -25.36 4.70
N ARG A 169 6.82 -26.23 5.60
CA ARG A 169 6.77 -27.69 5.41
C ARG A 169 5.33 -28.21 5.38
N ALA A 170 4.48 -27.72 6.28
CA ALA A 170 3.05 -28.05 6.26
C ALA A 170 2.40 -27.61 4.94
N ALA A 171 2.71 -26.39 4.46
CA ALA A 171 2.22 -25.91 3.18
C ALA A 171 2.60 -26.81 1.99
N LEU A 172 3.85 -27.27 1.95
CA LEU A 172 4.33 -28.18 0.90
C LEU A 172 3.65 -29.56 0.96
N ALA A 173 3.33 -30.04 2.16
CA ALA A 173 2.61 -31.29 2.34
C ALA A 173 1.14 -31.21 1.90
N GLU A 174 0.53 -30.03 1.96
CA GLU A 174 -0.89 -29.82 1.66
C GLU A 174 -1.18 -29.34 0.24
N THR A 175 -0.19 -28.76 -0.44
CA THR A 175 -0.36 -28.22 -1.80
C THR A 175 0.07 -29.24 -2.85
N ALA A 176 -0.69 -29.32 -3.95
CA ALA A 176 -0.34 -30.19 -5.07
C ALA A 176 0.97 -29.71 -5.74
N SER A 177 1.90 -30.64 -6.01
CA SER A 177 3.26 -30.33 -6.49
C SER A 177 3.30 -29.57 -7.82
N ASN A 178 2.30 -29.77 -8.68
CA ASN A 178 2.17 -29.07 -9.96
C ASN A 178 1.53 -27.67 -9.83
N SER A 179 1.03 -27.29 -8.66
CA SER A 179 0.43 -25.98 -8.44
C SER A 179 1.49 -24.88 -8.28
N LEU A 180 1.18 -23.67 -8.74
CA LEU A 180 2.09 -22.53 -8.61
C LEU A 180 2.38 -22.18 -7.14
N ILE A 181 1.39 -22.32 -6.25
CA ILE A 181 1.59 -22.06 -4.81
C ILE A 181 2.58 -23.04 -4.18
N HIS A 182 2.55 -24.32 -4.57
CA HIS A 182 3.54 -25.31 -4.11
C HIS A 182 4.95 -24.94 -4.55
N GLN A 183 5.11 -24.60 -5.84
CA GLN A 183 6.42 -24.25 -6.41
C GLN A 183 7.01 -23.00 -5.74
N THR A 184 6.18 -22.01 -5.45
CA THR A 184 6.63 -20.77 -4.79
C THR A 184 6.91 -20.97 -3.29
N TRP A 185 6.16 -21.83 -2.60
CA TRP A 185 6.54 -22.30 -1.26
C TRP A 185 7.86 -23.06 -1.27
N ALA A 186 8.10 -23.95 -2.24
CA ALA A 186 9.33 -24.72 -2.33
C ALA A 186 10.54 -23.80 -2.53
N SER A 187 10.38 -22.79 -3.40
CA SER A 187 11.40 -21.75 -3.62
C SER A 187 11.69 -20.95 -2.35
N LEU A 188 10.66 -20.51 -1.64
CA LEU A 188 10.82 -19.79 -0.38
C LEU A 188 11.50 -20.65 0.69
N MET A 189 11.06 -21.90 0.85
CA MET A 189 11.61 -22.84 1.82
C MET A 189 13.09 -23.13 1.60
N ALA A 190 13.53 -23.22 0.34
CA ALA A 190 14.94 -23.35 0.00
C ALA A 190 15.77 -22.14 0.47
N GLN A 191 15.21 -20.92 0.40
CA GLN A 191 15.90 -19.72 0.90
C GLN A 191 15.92 -19.66 2.43
N LEU A 192 14.78 -19.92 3.08
CA LEU A 192 14.68 -19.88 4.55
C LEU A 192 15.58 -20.93 5.20
N THR A 193 15.59 -22.16 4.67
CA THR A 193 16.40 -23.27 5.22
C THR A 193 17.90 -23.08 4.97
N ALA A 194 18.29 -22.36 3.91
CA ALA A 194 19.69 -22.04 3.67
C ALA A 194 20.27 -21.07 4.72
N GLY A 195 19.42 -20.32 5.43
CA GLY A 195 19.83 -19.38 6.48
C GLY A 195 20.88 -18.38 5.97
N ALA A 196 22.02 -18.32 6.67
CA ALA A 196 23.16 -17.47 6.31
C ALA A 196 23.71 -17.74 4.88
N ASN A 197 23.51 -18.93 4.31
CA ASN A 197 23.96 -19.29 2.97
C ASN A 197 22.92 -18.93 1.88
N GLY A 198 21.76 -18.40 2.25
CA GLY A 198 20.70 -17.99 1.32
C GLY A 198 21.10 -16.80 0.47
N LYS A 199 20.84 -16.87 -0.85
CA LYS A 199 21.16 -15.78 -1.80
C LYS A 199 20.33 -14.51 -1.57
N ARG A 200 19.13 -14.67 -0.99
CA ARG A 200 18.19 -13.57 -0.70
C ARG A 200 18.02 -13.32 0.80
N ARG A 201 18.97 -13.78 1.63
CA ARG A 201 18.87 -13.70 3.10
C ARG A 201 18.63 -12.28 3.59
N ASP A 202 19.28 -11.28 2.99
CA ASP A 202 19.17 -9.87 3.41
C ASP A 202 17.79 -9.26 3.13
N SER A 203 16.95 -9.91 2.33
CA SER A 203 15.56 -9.50 2.05
C SER A 203 14.52 -10.33 2.81
N LEU A 204 14.95 -11.36 3.54
CA LEU A 204 14.10 -12.41 4.09
C LEU A 204 14.31 -12.64 5.58
N LEU A 205 15.53 -12.46 6.07
CA LEU A 205 15.99 -12.87 7.40
C LEU A 205 16.56 -11.68 8.17
N THR A 206 16.42 -11.72 9.48
CA THR A 206 17.12 -10.82 10.40
C THR A 206 18.63 -11.07 10.32
N ALA A 207 19.43 -10.08 10.75
CA ALA A 207 20.89 -10.14 10.64
C ALA A 207 21.53 -11.31 11.42
N ASP A 208 20.87 -11.79 12.48
CA ASP A 208 21.28 -12.95 13.28
C ASP A 208 20.74 -14.29 12.73
N PHE A 209 19.97 -14.24 11.64
CA PHE A 209 19.31 -15.38 10.99
C PHE A 209 18.39 -16.20 11.91
N THR A 210 17.89 -15.62 13.00
CA THR A 210 16.96 -16.32 13.92
C THR A 210 15.50 -16.15 13.51
N GLN A 211 15.19 -15.11 12.74
CA GLN A 211 13.83 -14.78 12.32
C GLN A 211 13.79 -14.45 10.83
N SER A 212 12.63 -14.69 10.23
CA SER A 212 12.27 -14.07 8.96
C SER A 212 11.65 -12.70 9.20
N TYR A 213 11.63 -11.82 8.20
CA TYR A 213 10.91 -10.55 8.28
C TYR A 213 10.08 -10.24 7.03
N GLY A 214 9.01 -9.48 7.23
CA GLY A 214 8.02 -9.17 6.22
C GLY A 214 7.08 -8.05 6.65
N ALA A 215 6.09 -7.75 5.82
CA ALA A 215 5.01 -6.85 6.16
C ALA A 215 3.81 -7.65 6.67
N LEU A 216 3.23 -7.20 7.77
CA LEU A 216 1.95 -7.66 8.27
C LEU A 216 0.90 -6.60 7.90
N SER A 217 -0.05 -6.96 7.04
CA SER A 217 -1.09 -6.04 6.57
C SER A 217 -2.47 -6.50 7.04
N GLU A 218 -3.33 -5.52 7.36
CA GLU A 218 -4.72 -5.79 7.67
C GLU A 218 -5.37 -6.58 6.53
N ASN A 219 -6.25 -7.53 6.88
CA ASN A 219 -7.14 -8.16 5.92
C ASN A 219 -8.56 -7.56 6.07
N PRO A 220 -8.95 -6.59 5.22
CA PRO A 220 -10.32 -6.08 5.18
C PRO A 220 -11.33 -7.21 4.93
N LYS A 221 -12.54 -7.03 5.46
CA LYS A 221 -13.69 -7.93 5.28
C LYS A 221 -14.73 -7.29 4.38
N HIS A 222 -15.67 -8.10 3.86
CA HIS A 222 -16.83 -7.67 3.07
C HIS A 222 -16.47 -6.95 1.77
N GLU A 223 -15.34 -7.36 1.20
CA GLU A 223 -14.81 -6.93 -0.07
C GLU A 223 -15.30 -7.82 -1.21
N SER A 224 -15.23 -7.30 -2.43
CA SER A 224 -15.56 -8.06 -3.63
C SER A 224 -14.65 -7.69 -4.77
N PHE A 225 -14.45 -8.61 -5.71
CA PHE A 225 -13.67 -8.34 -6.92
C PHE A 225 -14.31 -7.20 -7.73
N TYR A 226 -13.52 -6.20 -8.10
CA TYR A 226 -13.99 -5.05 -8.87
C TYR A 226 -14.07 -5.37 -10.36
N LYS A 227 -15.10 -6.15 -10.72
CA LYS A 227 -15.29 -6.70 -12.08
C LYS A 227 -15.31 -5.61 -13.16
N GLU A 228 -15.87 -4.43 -12.88
CA GLU A 228 -15.93 -3.31 -13.81
C GLU A 228 -14.55 -2.76 -14.20
N PHE A 229 -13.51 -3.01 -13.37
CA PHE A 229 -12.13 -2.61 -13.64
C PHE A 229 -11.32 -3.76 -14.28
N PHE A 230 -11.95 -4.89 -14.58
CA PHE A 230 -11.30 -6.04 -15.19
C PHE A 230 -11.75 -6.22 -16.65
N ASN A 231 -10.80 -6.07 -17.58
CA ASN A 231 -11.06 -6.11 -19.02
C ASN A 231 -10.39 -7.33 -19.71
N GLY A 232 -10.04 -8.37 -18.94
CA GLY A 232 -9.40 -9.59 -19.43
C GLY A 232 -7.96 -9.37 -19.93
N GLY A 233 -7.30 -10.45 -20.38
CA GLY A 233 -5.95 -10.40 -20.95
C GLY A 233 -5.09 -11.61 -20.56
N ALA A 234 -4.24 -12.05 -21.49
CA ALA A 234 -3.45 -13.28 -21.34
C ALA A 234 -2.30 -13.15 -20.32
N ASN A 235 -1.82 -11.94 -20.07
CA ASN A 235 -0.76 -11.62 -19.11
C ASN A 235 -0.98 -10.21 -18.54
N ASN A 236 -0.11 -9.78 -17.63
CA ASN A 236 -0.29 -8.51 -16.92
C ASN A 236 -0.24 -7.28 -17.83
N VAL A 237 0.65 -7.26 -18.83
CA VAL A 237 0.72 -6.17 -19.81
C VAL A 237 -0.51 -6.11 -20.71
N ALA A 238 -1.02 -7.28 -21.14
CA ALA A 238 -2.24 -7.37 -21.94
C ALA A 238 -3.47 -6.93 -21.13
N ARG A 239 -3.53 -7.29 -19.83
CA ARG A 239 -4.59 -6.83 -18.91
C ARG A 239 -4.56 -5.32 -18.73
N ALA A 240 -3.38 -4.74 -18.53
CA ALA A 240 -3.20 -3.28 -18.42
C ALA A 240 -3.57 -2.55 -19.73
N SER A 241 -3.16 -3.08 -20.88
CA SER A 241 -3.56 -2.55 -22.19
C SER A 241 -5.07 -2.60 -22.40
N ASN A 242 -5.72 -3.71 -22.01
CA ASN A 242 -7.17 -3.82 -22.10
C ASN A 242 -7.88 -2.87 -21.13
N PHE A 243 -7.36 -2.67 -19.91
CA PHE A 243 -7.88 -1.65 -18.99
C PHE A 243 -7.75 -0.26 -19.61
N ARG A 244 -6.61 0.07 -20.20
CA ARG A 244 -6.37 1.35 -20.90
C ARG A 244 -7.34 1.60 -22.06
N ASP A 245 -7.57 0.59 -22.90
CA ASP A 245 -8.21 0.79 -24.20
C ASP A 245 -9.69 0.39 -24.24
N LYS A 246 -10.12 -0.53 -23.37
CA LYS A 246 -11.48 -1.10 -23.39
C LYS A 246 -12.33 -0.73 -22.16
N ASN A 247 -11.73 -0.16 -21.12
CA ASN A 247 -12.50 0.22 -19.94
C ASN A 247 -13.27 1.53 -20.20
N PRO A 248 -14.61 1.55 -20.10
CA PRO A 248 -15.40 2.75 -20.38
C PRO A 248 -15.10 3.90 -19.42
N ILE A 249 -14.73 3.61 -18.16
CA ILE A 249 -14.35 4.63 -17.19
C ILE A 249 -13.00 5.25 -17.57
N VAL A 250 -12.03 4.45 -18.02
CA VAL A 250 -10.73 4.98 -18.47
C VAL A 250 -10.85 5.76 -19.77
N GLN A 251 -11.74 5.35 -20.68
CA GLN A 251 -12.06 6.12 -21.88
C GLN A 251 -12.68 7.48 -21.53
N MET A 252 -13.60 7.51 -20.56
CA MET A 252 -14.19 8.74 -20.04
C MET A 252 -13.14 9.62 -19.32
N LEU A 253 -12.27 9.01 -18.51
CA LEU A 253 -11.18 9.69 -17.80
C LEU A 253 -10.19 10.40 -18.75
N ALA A 254 -10.01 9.86 -19.96
CA ALA A 254 -9.13 10.41 -20.97
C ALA A 254 -9.78 11.49 -21.84
N HIS A 255 -11.07 11.76 -21.67
CA HIS A 255 -11.80 12.72 -22.47
C HIS A 255 -11.62 14.12 -21.92
N ASN A 256 -10.85 14.98 -22.61
CA ASN A 256 -10.60 16.35 -22.17
C ASN A 256 -11.82 17.27 -22.41
N ALA A 257 -12.86 17.12 -21.60
CA ALA A 257 -13.99 18.03 -21.49
C ALA A 257 -14.17 18.44 -20.02
N ASP A 258 -15.16 19.27 -19.70
CA ASP A 258 -15.47 19.55 -18.29
C ASP A 258 -16.23 18.36 -17.69
N ILE A 259 -15.92 17.98 -16.44
CA ILE A 259 -16.55 16.81 -15.81
C ILE A 259 -18.09 16.87 -15.81
N SER A 260 -18.67 18.07 -15.74
CA SER A 260 -20.12 18.26 -15.77
C SER A 260 -20.79 17.94 -17.12
N THR A 261 -20.02 17.81 -18.19
CA THR A 261 -20.54 17.29 -19.48
C THR A 261 -20.51 15.76 -19.54
N LEU A 262 -19.72 15.11 -18.66
CA LEU A 262 -19.54 13.66 -18.61
C LEU A 262 -20.40 13.01 -17.52
N VAL A 263 -20.58 13.70 -16.39
CA VAL A 263 -21.37 13.22 -15.26
C VAL A 263 -22.36 14.29 -14.81
N GLY A 264 -23.65 13.92 -14.71
CA GLY A 264 -24.70 14.83 -14.25
C GLY A 264 -24.49 15.27 -12.80
N ARG A 265 -25.01 16.46 -12.46
CA ARG A 265 -24.91 17.02 -11.10
C ARG A 265 -25.97 16.50 -10.12
N SER A 266 -27.00 15.84 -10.61
CA SER A 266 -28.02 15.24 -9.73
C SER A 266 -27.39 14.13 -8.88
N PHE A 267 -27.63 14.16 -7.56
CA PHE A 267 -27.11 13.17 -6.61
C PHE A 267 -27.88 11.84 -6.72
N THR A 268 -27.55 11.06 -7.75
CA THR A 268 -28.12 9.74 -8.01
C THR A 268 -27.04 8.67 -7.93
N THR A 269 -27.42 7.42 -7.64
CA THR A 269 -26.48 6.29 -7.61
C THR A 269 -25.62 6.23 -8.87
N GLU A 270 -26.22 6.44 -10.05
CA GLU A 270 -25.49 6.41 -11.33
C GLU A 270 -24.41 7.50 -11.41
N ASN A 271 -24.76 8.76 -11.13
CA ASN A 271 -23.82 9.87 -11.26
C ASN A 271 -22.71 9.78 -10.22
N VAL A 272 -23.05 9.50 -8.96
CA VAL A 272 -22.05 9.39 -7.90
C VAL A 272 -21.14 8.18 -8.13
N GLN A 273 -21.67 7.04 -8.59
CA GLN A 273 -20.85 5.88 -8.95
C GLN A 273 -19.84 6.20 -10.06
N LYS A 274 -20.25 6.94 -11.10
CA LYS A 274 -19.36 7.35 -12.19
C LYS A 274 -18.24 8.27 -11.67
N MET A 275 -18.55 9.25 -10.83
CA MET A 275 -17.52 10.11 -10.22
C MET A 275 -16.54 9.32 -9.36
N VAL A 276 -17.05 8.41 -8.51
CA VAL A 276 -16.21 7.53 -7.69
C VAL A 276 -15.31 6.66 -8.58
N GLN A 277 -15.85 6.09 -9.67
CA GLN A 277 -15.07 5.28 -10.59
C GLN A 277 -13.99 6.06 -11.34
N LEU A 278 -14.28 7.29 -11.79
CA LEU A 278 -13.29 8.15 -12.41
C LEU A 278 -12.15 8.46 -11.43
N LYS A 279 -12.49 8.79 -10.19
CA LYS A 279 -11.51 9.02 -9.13
C LYS A 279 -10.70 7.76 -8.84
N ASP A 280 -11.35 6.61 -8.67
CA ASP A 280 -10.70 5.32 -8.44
C ASP A 280 -9.72 4.96 -9.58
N ALA A 281 -10.10 5.20 -10.84
CA ALA A 281 -9.24 4.96 -11.99
C ALA A 281 -8.03 5.90 -12.02
N ALA A 282 -8.23 7.21 -11.77
CA ALA A 282 -7.14 8.18 -11.69
C ALA A 282 -6.17 7.83 -10.55
N ASP A 283 -6.70 7.58 -9.35
CA ASP A 283 -5.95 7.24 -8.14
C ASP A 283 -5.16 5.92 -8.34
N LEU A 284 -5.76 4.90 -8.95
CA LEU A 284 -5.08 3.64 -9.30
C LEU A 284 -3.92 3.87 -10.25
N ILE A 285 -4.14 4.64 -11.33
CA ILE A 285 -3.09 4.91 -12.32
C ILE A 285 -1.94 5.67 -11.66
N VAL A 286 -2.22 6.66 -10.81
CA VAL A 286 -1.19 7.41 -10.09
C VAL A 286 -0.36 6.47 -9.22
N ILE A 287 -0.98 5.77 -8.27
CA ILE A 287 -0.22 4.99 -7.28
C ILE A 287 0.54 3.81 -7.92
N ASP A 288 -0.04 3.14 -8.91
CA ASP A 288 0.62 2.02 -9.58
C ASP A 288 1.72 2.46 -10.56
N THR A 289 1.60 3.65 -11.15
CA THR A 289 2.69 4.25 -11.93
C THR A 289 3.86 4.60 -11.02
N LEU A 290 3.59 5.11 -9.83
CA LEU A 290 4.65 5.40 -8.85
C LEU A 290 5.31 4.10 -8.40
N MET A 291 4.52 3.11 -8.00
CA MET A 291 4.96 1.90 -7.29
C MET A 291 5.29 0.70 -8.16
N ASN A 292 5.45 0.86 -9.48
CA ASN A 292 5.86 -0.21 -10.40
C ASN A 292 5.03 -1.51 -10.27
N GLN A 293 3.71 -1.42 -10.08
CA GLN A 293 2.92 -2.61 -9.79
C GLN A 293 2.71 -3.48 -11.01
N GLN A 294 3.19 -4.72 -10.90
CA GLN A 294 3.18 -5.68 -12.00
C GLN A 294 1.88 -6.48 -12.09
N ASP A 295 1.17 -6.72 -10.98
CA ASP A 295 0.03 -7.65 -10.92
C ASP A 295 -1.30 -6.98 -10.58
N ARG A 296 -1.49 -5.70 -10.92
CA ARG A 296 -2.72 -4.97 -10.56
C ARG A 296 -3.96 -5.49 -11.27
N PHE A 297 -3.93 -5.59 -12.60
CA PHE A 297 -5.12 -5.61 -13.48
C PHE A 297 -5.83 -6.98 -13.51
N GLY A 298 -6.22 -7.44 -12.33
CA GLY A 298 -6.74 -8.75 -11.98
C GLY A 298 -6.88 -8.92 -10.46
N ASN A 299 -6.32 -8.00 -9.67
CA ASN A 299 -6.34 -7.96 -8.21
C ASN A 299 -6.84 -6.60 -7.69
N ILE A 300 -7.95 -6.11 -8.25
CA ILE A 300 -8.63 -4.87 -7.81
C ILE A 300 -9.91 -5.30 -7.09
N HIS A 301 -10.11 -4.80 -5.89
CA HIS A 301 -11.31 -5.07 -5.10
C HIS A 301 -12.08 -3.78 -4.86
N TYR A 302 -13.29 -3.91 -4.32
CA TYR A 302 -14.06 -2.79 -3.80
C TYR A 302 -14.67 -3.13 -2.45
N LEU A 303 -15.00 -2.08 -1.71
CA LEU A 303 -15.90 -2.11 -0.56
C LEU A 303 -17.18 -1.35 -0.92
N THR A 304 -18.30 -1.87 -0.44
CA THR A 304 -19.57 -1.17 -0.53
C THR A 304 -19.57 -0.01 0.47
N THR A 305 -19.82 1.21 -0.02
CA THR A 305 -19.75 2.45 0.77
C THR A 305 -20.94 3.33 0.43
N TYR A 306 -21.63 3.83 1.46
CA TYR A 306 -22.68 4.82 1.31
C TYR A 306 -22.10 6.22 1.18
N TYR A 307 -22.66 7.03 0.29
CA TYR A 307 -22.39 8.45 0.15
C TYR A 307 -23.68 9.25 0.34
N TYR A 308 -23.61 10.37 1.05
CA TYR A 308 -24.77 11.23 1.31
C TYR A 308 -24.34 12.68 1.53
N ILE A 309 -25.25 13.61 1.24
CA ILE A 309 -25.08 15.04 1.53
C ILE A 309 -25.72 15.32 2.89
N ASP A 310 -24.89 15.70 3.86
CA ASP A 310 -25.32 15.99 5.22
C ASP A 310 -25.71 17.46 5.35
N ALA A 311 -27.01 17.72 5.32
CA ALA A 311 -27.56 19.08 5.47
C ALA A 311 -27.36 19.67 6.88
N ALA A 312 -27.03 18.85 7.88
CA ALA A 312 -26.80 19.31 9.25
C ALA A 312 -25.32 19.65 9.52
N ASP A 313 -24.40 19.18 8.67
CA ASP A 313 -22.97 19.45 8.78
C ASP A 313 -22.50 20.27 7.58
N LEU A 314 -22.35 21.57 7.80
CA LEU A 314 -22.01 22.54 6.76
C LEU A 314 -20.49 22.81 6.72
N ASP A 315 -19.98 23.06 5.52
CA ASP A 315 -18.68 23.69 5.31
C ASP A 315 -18.69 25.14 5.78
N ALA A 316 -17.50 25.75 5.87
CA ALA A 316 -17.34 27.15 6.29
C ALA A 316 -18.08 28.16 5.39
N ASP A 317 -18.39 27.78 4.14
CA ASP A 317 -19.16 28.57 3.19
C ASP A 317 -20.68 28.33 3.29
N GLY A 318 -21.13 27.54 4.27
CA GLY A 318 -22.55 27.25 4.53
C GLY A 318 -23.15 26.15 3.66
N SER A 319 -22.38 25.53 2.78
CA SER A 319 -22.88 24.44 1.94
C SER A 319 -22.77 23.07 2.64
N PRO A 320 -23.65 22.11 2.33
CA PRO A 320 -23.70 20.83 3.05
C PRO A 320 -22.53 19.92 2.66
N LYS A 321 -21.99 19.19 3.65
CA LYS A 321 -20.86 18.28 3.42
C LYS A 321 -21.32 16.95 2.83
N LEU A 322 -20.60 16.51 1.80
CA LEU A 322 -20.62 15.15 1.31
C LEU A 322 -19.85 14.27 2.29
N LYS A 323 -20.54 13.26 2.82
CA LYS A 323 -19.97 12.26 3.71
C LYS A 323 -20.01 10.88 3.09
N SER A 324 -19.19 9.99 3.63
CA SER A 324 -19.23 8.57 3.28
C SER A 324 -19.17 7.69 4.53
N SER A 325 -19.81 6.53 4.47
CA SER A 325 -19.81 5.55 5.56
C SER A 325 -19.90 4.12 5.02
N LYS A 326 -19.17 3.20 5.66
CA LYS A 326 -19.23 1.76 5.37
C LYS A 326 -20.34 1.05 6.17
N ASN A 327 -20.93 1.72 7.16
CA ASN A 327 -21.69 1.07 8.24
C ASN A 327 -23.09 1.66 8.47
N LEU A 328 -23.79 2.14 7.43
CA LEU A 328 -25.19 2.59 7.61
C LEU A 328 -26.16 1.41 7.56
N THR A 329 -27.18 1.43 8.42
CA THR A 329 -28.34 0.55 8.26
C THR A 329 -29.20 0.99 7.06
N PRO A 330 -30.06 0.11 6.50
CA PRO A 330 -31.00 0.51 5.44
C PRO A 330 -31.88 1.70 5.81
N GLU A 331 -32.34 1.76 7.06
CA GLU A 331 -33.18 2.85 7.57
C GLU A 331 -32.41 4.17 7.66
N GLU A 332 -31.16 4.14 8.16
CA GLU A 332 -30.28 5.31 8.21
C GLU A 332 -29.94 5.82 6.82
N ALA A 333 -29.62 4.91 5.90
CA ALA A 333 -29.33 5.24 4.51
C ALA A 333 -30.54 5.89 3.84
N ALA A 334 -31.75 5.37 4.03
CA ALA A 334 -32.97 5.96 3.50
C ALA A 334 -33.24 7.37 4.07
N LYS A 335 -33.05 7.55 5.39
CA LYS A 335 -33.24 8.85 6.05
C LYS A 335 -32.27 9.92 5.55
N LEU A 336 -31.03 9.53 5.26
CA LEU A 336 -29.99 10.43 4.76
C LEU A 336 -30.04 10.63 3.24
N GLY A 337 -30.96 9.95 2.53
CA GLY A 337 -30.94 9.91 1.06
C GLY A 337 -29.61 9.36 0.51
N ALA A 338 -28.97 8.46 1.26
CA ALA A 338 -27.67 7.94 0.93
C ALA A 338 -27.72 6.98 -0.26
N VAL A 339 -26.74 7.07 -1.14
CA VAL A 339 -26.56 6.14 -2.26
C VAL A 339 -25.46 5.15 -1.93
N GLN A 340 -25.72 3.86 -2.14
CA GLN A 340 -24.76 2.79 -1.90
C GLN A 340 -23.94 2.52 -3.15
N LEU A 341 -22.62 2.61 -3.05
CA LEU A 341 -21.69 2.57 -4.18
C LEU A 341 -20.55 1.58 -3.95
N LYS A 342 -19.87 1.22 -5.03
CA LYS A 342 -18.59 0.51 -5.00
C LYS A 342 -17.47 1.55 -4.94
N LYS A 343 -16.58 1.42 -3.95
CA LYS A 343 -15.35 2.20 -3.82
C LYS A 343 -14.14 1.26 -3.84
N MET A 344 -13.15 1.57 -4.66
CA MET A 344 -11.96 0.73 -4.84
C MET A 344 -11.22 0.49 -3.52
N LEU A 345 -10.69 -0.73 -3.39
CA LEU A 345 -9.83 -1.22 -2.33
C LEU A 345 -8.62 -1.93 -2.97
N LEU A 346 -7.41 -1.42 -2.73
CA LEU A 346 -6.17 -2.07 -3.14
C LEU A 346 -5.52 -2.80 -1.96
N LYS A 347 -5.83 -4.08 -1.78
CA LYS A 347 -5.33 -4.93 -0.67
C LYS A 347 -4.21 -5.90 -1.02
N ASP A 348 -3.94 -6.13 -2.30
CA ASP A 348 -2.89 -7.03 -2.79
C ASP A 348 -1.84 -6.21 -3.54
N ASN A 349 -0.91 -5.66 -2.76
CA ASN A 349 0.06 -4.64 -3.20
C ASN A 349 1.51 -5.12 -3.15
N ASP A 350 1.74 -6.43 -3.12
CA ASP A 350 3.03 -7.05 -2.86
C ASP A 350 3.94 -7.16 -4.09
N CYS A 351 3.42 -6.92 -5.29
CA CYS A 351 4.14 -7.10 -6.56
C CYS A 351 4.63 -5.78 -7.22
N GLY A 352 5.15 -4.85 -6.42
CA GLY A 352 5.65 -3.55 -6.88
C GLY A 352 7.09 -3.22 -6.47
N VAL A 353 7.46 -1.95 -6.65
CA VAL A 353 8.75 -1.30 -6.38
C VAL A 353 9.89 -1.82 -7.26
N ALA A 354 10.36 -3.03 -7.01
CA ALA A 354 11.49 -3.63 -7.74
C ALA A 354 11.07 -4.35 -9.03
N LYS A 355 9.86 -4.07 -9.55
CA LYS A 355 9.27 -4.78 -10.70
C LYS A 355 9.18 -3.89 -11.94
N GLU A 356 8.79 -4.50 -13.06
CA GLU A 356 8.47 -3.76 -14.27
C GLU A 356 7.24 -2.87 -14.04
N ASN A 357 7.35 -1.60 -14.46
CA ASN A 357 6.26 -0.65 -14.36
C ASN A 357 5.24 -0.86 -15.50
N VAL A 358 4.32 -1.80 -15.30
CA VAL A 358 3.29 -2.14 -16.29
C VAL A 358 2.40 -0.94 -16.63
N ALA A 359 2.07 -0.11 -15.64
CA ALA A 359 1.26 1.10 -15.86
C ALA A 359 1.96 2.10 -16.79
N ASN A 360 3.26 2.31 -16.59
CA ASN A 360 4.08 3.15 -17.46
C ASN A 360 4.29 2.51 -18.84
N GLN A 361 4.56 1.20 -18.90
CA GLN A 361 4.78 0.46 -20.16
C GLN A 361 3.62 0.61 -21.14
N VAL A 362 2.38 0.59 -20.64
CA VAL A 362 1.19 0.79 -21.48
C VAL A 362 0.76 2.26 -21.52
N GLY A 363 1.46 3.18 -20.87
CA GLY A 363 1.19 4.61 -20.94
C GLY A 363 -0.11 5.07 -20.26
N LEU A 364 -0.52 4.41 -19.15
CA LEU A 364 -1.76 4.76 -18.44
C LEU A 364 -1.80 6.21 -17.96
N ALA A 365 -0.67 6.77 -17.52
CA ALA A 365 -0.61 8.17 -17.12
C ALA A 365 -1.02 9.15 -18.23
N GLY A 366 -0.98 8.74 -19.50
CA GLY A 366 -1.49 9.55 -20.61
C GLY A 366 -3.02 9.56 -20.75
N ARG A 367 -3.73 8.78 -19.94
CA ARG A 367 -5.20 8.71 -19.90
C ARG A 367 -5.82 9.56 -18.79
N ILE A 368 -5.02 10.21 -17.95
CA ILE A 368 -5.53 11.09 -16.89
C ILE A 368 -5.77 12.47 -17.49
N ALA A 369 -7.01 12.75 -17.92
CA ALA A 369 -7.46 14.11 -18.24
C ALA A 369 -8.23 14.75 -17.09
N HIS A 370 -8.68 13.96 -16.11
CA HIS A 370 -9.32 14.43 -14.89
C HIS A 370 -8.65 13.84 -13.66
N ILE A 371 -8.44 14.65 -12.62
CA ILE A 371 -7.89 14.19 -11.35
C ILE A 371 -8.55 14.93 -10.20
N ASP A 372 -8.53 14.30 -9.02
CA ASP A 372 -8.89 14.97 -7.79
C ASP A 372 -7.87 16.09 -7.52
N PRO A 373 -8.31 17.35 -7.31
CA PRO A 373 -7.40 18.47 -7.12
C PRO A 373 -6.42 18.27 -5.98
N ARG A 374 -6.88 17.64 -4.88
CA ARG A 374 -6.05 17.37 -3.72
C ARG A 374 -5.02 16.28 -4.01
N THR A 375 -5.40 15.21 -4.69
CA THR A 375 -4.44 14.17 -5.12
C THR A 375 -3.34 14.80 -5.98
N TYR A 376 -3.70 15.69 -6.91
CA TYR A 376 -2.73 16.41 -7.75
C TYR A 376 -1.77 17.26 -6.92
N LEU A 377 -2.28 18.12 -6.03
CA LEU A 377 -1.44 18.98 -5.19
C LEU A 377 -0.48 18.17 -4.32
N LEU A 378 -0.99 17.12 -3.66
CA LEU A 378 -0.16 16.26 -2.80
C LEU A 378 0.92 15.52 -3.58
N LEU A 379 0.66 15.14 -4.85
CA LEU A 379 1.68 14.58 -5.73
C LEU A 379 2.80 15.60 -6.02
N GLN A 380 2.46 16.86 -6.31
CA GLN A 380 3.44 17.92 -6.56
C GLN A 380 4.24 18.24 -5.29
N GLN A 381 3.57 18.32 -4.14
CA GLN A 381 4.21 18.55 -2.85
C GLN A 381 5.17 17.41 -2.47
N LEU A 382 4.79 16.16 -2.74
CA LEU A 382 5.67 15.02 -2.56
C LEU A 382 6.90 15.10 -3.47
N ASP A 383 6.75 15.47 -4.76
CA ASP A 383 7.89 15.67 -5.67
C ASP A 383 8.86 16.75 -5.15
N ALA A 384 8.33 17.82 -4.55
CA ALA A 384 9.13 18.94 -4.04
C ALA A 384 10.01 18.55 -2.84
N VAL A 385 9.57 17.61 -2.00
CA VAL A 385 10.32 17.19 -0.81
C VAL A 385 11.09 15.87 -0.99
N ALA A 386 10.91 15.19 -2.13
CA ALA A 386 11.46 13.85 -2.35
C ALA A 386 13.01 13.80 -2.33
N ASP A 387 13.69 14.91 -2.60
CA ASP A 387 15.17 14.93 -2.55
C ASP A 387 15.72 15.28 -1.15
N SER A 388 14.83 15.53 -0.18
CA SER A 388 15.23 15.75 1.21
C SER A 388 15.80 14.47 1.85
N ALA A 389 16.77 14.66 2.76
CA ALA A 389 17.34 13.55 3.52
C ALA A 389 16.25 12.83 4.34
N GLU A 390 15.30 13.58 4.92
CA GLU A 390 14.19 13.03 5.70
C GLU A 390 13.30 12.10 4.87
N THR A 391 12.89 12.52 3.66
CA THR A 391 12.04 11.67 2.82
C THR A 391 12.80 10.43 2.36
N LYS A 392 14.07 10.58 1.94
CA LYS A 392 14.88 9.41 1.58
C LYS A 392 15.08 8.44 2.75
N ASP A 393 15.39 8.97 3.94
CA ASP A 393 15.58 8.20 5.16
C ASP A 393 14.30 7.44 5.52
N PHE A 394 13.14 8.08 5.37
CA PHE A 394 11.84 7.45 5.56
C PHE A 394 11.65 6.23 4.66
N PHE A 395 11.80 6.36 3.34
CA PHE A 395 11.58 5.22 2.44
C PHE A 395 12.59 4.09 2.69
N VAL A 396 13.87 4.42 2.85
CA VAL A 396 14.93 3.41 3.03
C VAL A 396 14.82 2.74 4.40
N ARG A 397 14.71 3.53 5.47
CA ARG A 397 14.74 3.01 6.84
C ARG A 397 13.40 2.61 7.37
N GLU A 398 12.28 3.22 7.00
CA GLU A 398 10.96 2.88 7.55
C GLU A 398 10.21 1.89 6.67
N LEU A 399 10.41 1.96 5.35
CA LEU A 399 9.76 1.06 4.39
C LEU A 399 10.67 -0.05 3.86
N VAL A 400 11.90 -0.18 4.39
CA VAL A 400 12.93 -1.16 3.95
C VAL A 400 13.26 -1.08 2.45
N PHE A 401 13.15 0.10 1.83
CA PHE A 401 13.58 0.27 0.45
C PHE A 401 15.10 0.16 0.36
N THR A 402 15.60 -0.48 -0.71
CA THR A 402 16.99 -0.29 -1.11
C THR A 402 17.21 1.11 -1.67
N ALA A 403 18.46 1.53 -1.83
CA ALA A 403 18.77 2.79 -2.50
C ALA A 403 18.24 2.82 -3.95
N ASP A 404 18.31 1.67 -4.64
CA ASP A 404 17.81 1.53 -6.02
C ASP A 404 16.28 1.55 -6.08
N ASP A 405 15.61 0.92 -5.10
CA ASP A 405 14.15 1.03 -4.96
C ASP A 405 13.73 2.49 -4.86
N TYR A 406 14.36 3.25 -3.97
CA TYR A 406 14.03 4.66 -3.80
C TYR A 406 14.33 5.48 -5.06
N ALA A 407 15.49 5.26 -5.69
CA ALA A 407 15.86 5.95 -6.93
C ALA A 407 14.83 5.71 -8.05
N ASN A 408 14.35 4.47 -8.19
CA ASN A 408 13.33 4.11 -9.18
C ASN A 408 11.99 4.80 -8.89
N ILE A 409 11.51 4.76 -7.65
CA ILE A 409 10.23 5.39 -7.27
C ILE A 409 10.32 6.91 -7.37
N ARG A 410 11.44 7.50 -6.95
CA ARG A 410 11.73 8.94 -7.10
C ARG A 410 11.68 9.37 -8.56
N LYS A 411 12.27 8.57 -9.47
CA LYS A 411 12.21 8.82 -10.91
C LYS A 411 10.77 8.78 -11.42
N ASN A 412 10.01 7.75 -11.07
CA ASN A 412 8.59 7.64 -11.47
C ASN A 412 7.77 8.83 -10.97
N LEU A 413 8.01 9.25 -9.72
CA LEU A 413 7.40 10.44 -9.13
C LEU A 413 7.71 11.68 -9.95
N LYS A 414 9.00 11.90 -10.27
CA LYS A 414 9.39 13.08 -11.07
C LYS A 414 8.71 13.10 -12.42
N ASP A 415 8.73 11.97 -13.12
CA ASP A 415 8.18 11.82 -14.45
C ASP A 415 6.66 12.06 -14.45
N LEU A 416 5.94 11.45 -13.49
CA LEU A 416 4.49 11.60 -13.37
C LEU A 416 4.09 13.01 -12.95
N ALA A 417 4.73 13.57 -11.92
CA ALA A 417 4.45 14.92 -11.43
C ALA A 417 4.66 15.96 -12.54
N THR A 418 5.81 15.88 -13.24
CA THR A 418 6.13 16.76 -14.38
C THR A 418 5.10 16.61 -15.50
N LYS A 419 4.74 15.36 -15.85
CA LYS A 419 3.76 15.09 -16.92
C LYS A 419 2.38 15.69 -16.60
N LEU A 420 1.87 15.46 -15.39
CA LEU A 420 0.57 15.98 -14.99
C LEU A 420 0.57 17.51 -14.85
N HIS A 421 1.64 18.09 -14.31
CA HIS A 421 1.78 19.54 -14.23
C HIS A 421 1.80 20.19 -15.62
N GLN A 422 2.57 19.65 -16.56
CA GLN A 422 2.60 20.14 -17.94
C GLN A 422 1.25 19.94 -18.66
N ALA A 423 0.53 18.85 -18.38
CA ALA A 423 -0.82 18.66 -18.90
C ALA A 423 -1.79 19.71 -18.33
N CYS A 424 -1.69 20.03 -17.03
CA CYS A 424 -2.50 21.07 -16.39
C CYS A 424 -2.26 22.43 -17.03
N LEU A 425 -1.00 22.87 -17.15
CA LEU A 425 -0.63 24.16 -17.76
C LEU A 425 -1.13 24.30 -19.20
N LYS A 426 -1.22 23.19 -19.95
CA LYS A 426 -1.73 23.15 -21.33
C LYS A 426 -3.24 22.96 -21.44
N GLY A 427 -3.96 22.88 -20.31
CA GLY A 427 -5.40 22.61 -20.27
C GLY A 427 -5.78 21.18 -20.68
N GLY A 428 -4.83 20.26 -20.69
CA GLY A 428 -5.01 18.82 -20.96
C GLY A 428 -5.30 17.98 -19.72
N LEU A 429 -5.19 18.57 -18.53
CA LEU A 429 -5.58 17.97 -17.24
C LEU A 429 -6.52 18.95 -16.52
N LYS A 430 -7.67 18.43 -16.07
CA LYS A 430 -8.68 19.13 -15.28
C LYS A 430 -8.58 18.68 -13.82
N LEU A 431 -8.58 19.66 -12.93
CA LEU A 431 -8.65 19.44 -11.48
C LEU A 431 -10.11 19.52 -11.07
N ASP A 432 -10.89 18.50 -11.40
CA ASP A 432 -12.36 18.53 -11.28
C ASP A 432 -13.00 17.23 -10.80
N LEU A 433 -12.22 16.20 -10.44
CA LEU A 433 -12.76 15.01 -9.73
C LEU A 433 -12.96 15.28 -8.23
N ASP A 434 -13.67 16.36 -7.93
CA ASP A 434 -14.08 16.74 -6.58
C ASP A 434 -15.57 16.45 -6.40
N LEU A 435 -15.88 15.35 -5.71
CA LEU A 435 -17.27 14.94 -5.49
C LEU A 435 -18.06 15.96 -4.66
N GLN A 436 -17.40 16.62 -3.69
CA GLN A 436 -18.04 17.64 -2.86
C GLN A 436 -18.47 18.81 -3.74
N ALA A 437 -17.54 19.34 -4.55
CA ALA A 437 -17.83 20.47 -5.41
C ALA A 437 -18.89 20.15 -6.47
N HIS A 438 -18.78 18.97 -7.09
CA HIS A 438 -19.67 18.55 -8.17
C HIS A 438 -21.12 18.36 -7.74
N PHE A 439 -21.36 17.76 -6.56
CA PHE A 439 -22.71 17.41 -6.11
C PHE A 439 -23.33 18.41 -5.14
N SER A 440 -22.54 19.24 -4.47
CA SER A 440 -23.04 20.31 -3.59
C SER A 440 -23.09 21.68 -4.28
N ASN A 441 -22.86 21.74 -5.59
CA ASN A 441 -22.79 22.98 -6.38
C ASN A 441 -21.76 24.01 -5.84
N GLN A 442 -20.71 23.54 -5.16
CA GLN A 442 -19.61 24.43 -4.79
C GLN A 442 -18.70 24.67 -6.00
N THR A 443 -17.92 25.75 -5.92
CA THR A 443 -16.77 25.91 -6.79
C THR A 443 -15.64 24.99 -6.30
N VAL A 444 -14.89 24.42 -7.24
CA VAL A 444 -13.70 23.63 -6.87
C VAL A 444 -12.72 24.57 -6.17
N LYS A 445 -12.28 24.21 -4.95
CA LYS A 445 -11.42 25.06 -4.11
C LYS A 445 -10.00 25.23 -4.69
N VAL A 446 -9.56 24.25 -5.47
CA VAL A 446 -8.23 24.22 -6.09
C VAL A 446 -8.39 24.15 -7.61
N THR A 447 -8.05 25.25 -8.28
CA THR A 447 -8.10 25.37 -9.74
C THR A 447 -6.74 25.71 -10.35
N SER A 448 -5.71 25.92 -9.52
CA SER A 448 -4.36 26.26 -9.96
C SER A 448 -3.56 25.00 -10.28
N CYS A 449 -2.75 25.08 -11.33
CA CYS A 449 -1.73 24.08 -11.63
C CYS A 449 -0.51 24.18 -10.70
N GLU A 450 -0.37 25.29 -9.98
CA GLU A 450 0.72 25.51 -9.03
C GLU A 450 0.39 24.91 -7.65
N PRO A 451 1.37 24.25 -6.99
CA PRO A 451 1.20 23.57 -5.70
C PRO A 451 0.98 24.47 -4.48
#